data_AF-A0A8C4NHE2-F1
#
_entry.id   AF-A0A8C4NHE2-F1
#
_cell.length_a   1.000
_cell.length_b   1.000
_cell.length_c   1.000
_cell.angle_alpha   90.00
_cell.angle_beta   90.00
_cell.angle_gamma   90.00
#
_symmetry.space_group_name_H-M   'P 1'
#
loop_
_entity.id
_entity.type
_entity.pdbx_description
1 polymer ?
#
loop_
_entity_poly.entity_id
_entity_poly.type
_entity_poly.pdbx_seq_one_letter_code
_entity_poly.pdbx_strand_id
1 'polypeptide(L)'
;MEYRGKLKILQFFPPPPKCVLFVCVCDKNLRMSCYGLFMSTRILDFRRVPPVAGRIINITSEIRDVTQEKKLLKTFYISPANNVCFYGECSYYCSTEHSLCGRPDLLEASMAAFLPDNLLAKRKTWRNPWRRSYNKRKKEEEPCHPVTTTPPTRG
;
A
#
# COMPACT_ATOMS: atom_id res chain seq x y z
N MET A 1 17.62 -6.95 13.04
CA MET A 1 16.18 -6.69 13.27
C MET A 1 15.77 -5.58 12.33
N GLU A 2 15.16 -5.92 11.19
CA GLU A 2 14.88 -4.97 10.11
C GLU A 2 13.40 -4.55 10.18
N TYR A 3 13.14 -3.38 10.78
CA TYR A 3 11.85 -2.72 10.76
C TYR A 3 11.57 -2.21 9.34
N ARG A 4 11.06 -3.09 8.47
CA ARG A 4 10.45 -2.70 7.20
C ARG A 4 8.97 -2.43 7.45
N GLY A 5 8.59 -1.17 7.42
CA GLY A 5 7.20 -0.79 7.24
C GLY A 5 6.66 -1.37 5.93
N LYS A 6 5.54 -2.10 6.00
CA LYS A 6 4.94 -2.82 4.88
C LYS A 6 3.63 -2.16 4.50
N LEU A 7 3.53 -1.79 3.23
CA LEU A 7 2.34 -1.26 2.59
C LEU A 7 1.59 -2.43 1.95
N LYS A 8 0.41 -2.80 2.45
CA LYS A 8 -0.51 -3.68 1.72
C LYS A 8 -1.45 -2.78 0.92
N ILE A 9 -1.29 -2.80 -0.41
CA ILE A 9 -2.18 -2.12 -1.34
C ILE A 9 -3.29 -3.12 -1.69
N LEU A 10 -4.48 -2.92 -1.14
CA LEU A 10 -5.67 -3.60 -1.62
C LEU A 10 -6.34 -2.68 -2.63
N GLN A 11 -6.31 -3.08 -3.90
CA GLN A 11 -6.94 -2.33 -4.97
C GLN A 11 -8.40 -2.78 -5.08
N PHE A 12 -9.30 -2.01 -4.49
CA PHE A 12 -10.73 -2.23 -4.64
C PHE A 12 -11.23 -1.46 -5.86
N PHE A 13 -11.77 -2.19 -6.84
CA PHE A 13 -12.52 -1.60 -7.96
C PHE A 13 -14.01 -1.64 -7.60
N PRO A 14 -14.62 -0.57 -7.07
CA PRO A 14 -16.07 -0.47 -6.98
C PRO A 14 -16.68 -0.31 -8.38
N PRO A 15 -17.97 -0.69 -8.58
CA PRO A 15 -18.70 -0.32 -9.80
C PRO A 15 -18.87 1.20 -9.91
N PRO A 16 -19.00 1.77 -11.13
CA PRO A 16 -19.29 3.20 -11.30
C PRO A 16 -20.63 3.53 -10.62
N PRO A 17 -20.80 4.65 -9.85
CA PRO A 17 -20.10 5.95 -9.93
C PRO A 17 -19.32 6.38 -8.66
N LYS A 18 -18.87 5.44 -7.81
CA LYS A 18 -18.21 5.82 -6.54
C LYS A 18 -16.69 6.02 -6.73
N CYS A 19 -16.19 7.18 -6.32
CA CYS A 19 -14.77 7.57 -6.40
C CYS A 19 -13.83 6.43 -5.93
N VAL A 20 -12.86 6.08 -6.77
CA VAL A 20 -11.90 4.99 -6.52
C VAL A 20 -10.92 5.41 -5.42
N LEU A 21 -10.92 4.68 -4.31
CA LEU A 21 -10.09 4.91 -3.13
C LEU A 21 -9.13 3.72 -2.95
N PHE A 22 -7.82 3.98 -2.88
CA PHE A 22 -6.87 2.95 -2.47
C PHE A 22 -6.91 2.77 -0.97
N VAL A 23 -7.32 1.61 -0.48
CA VAL A 23 -7.21 1.27 0.94
C VAL A 23 -5.79 0.75 1.21
N CYS A 24 -4.92 1.62 1.69
CA CYS A 24 -3.68 1.21 2.34
C CYS A 24 -4.03 0.77 3.76
N VAL A 25 -4.24 -0.53 3.93
CA VAL A 25 -4.32 -1.13 5.26
C VAL A 25 -2.91 -1.30 5.77
N CYS A 26 -2.52 -0.41 6.67
CA CYS A 26 -1.25 -0.53 7.37
C CYS A 26 -1.35 -1.66 8.40
N ASP A 27 -0.56 -2.71 8.19
CA ASP A 27 -0.42 -3.81 9.15
C ASP A 27 0.06 -3.28 10.53
N LYS A 28 -0.19 -4.05 11.59
CA LYS A 28 -0.28 -3.67 13.02
C LYS A 28 0.88 -2.86 13.64
N ASN A 29 1.97 -2.62 12.92
CA ASN A 29 3.13 -1.83 13.38
C ASN A 29 3.32 -0.49 12.65
N LEU A 30 2.49 -0.15 11.65
CA LEU A 30 2.77 0.98 10.76
C LEU A 30 1.57 1.86 10.42
N ARG A 31 0.61 2.00 11.34
CA ARG A 31 -0.64 2.78 11.15
C ARG A 31 -0.41 4.20 10.59
N MET A 32 0.77 4.78 10.79
CA MET A 32 1.06 6.19 10.48
C MET A 32 1.78 6.48 9.16
N SER A 33 2.25 5.48 8.38
CA SER A 33 3.27 5.77 7.35
C SER A 33 2.77 6.59 6.16
N CYS A 34 1.62 6.26 5.56
CA CYS A 34 1.11 6.99 4.38
C CYS A 34 0.60 8.38 4.75
N TYR A 35 -0.14 8.48 5.86
CA TYR A 35 -0.63 9.75 6.38
C TYR A 35 0.53 10.67 6.79
N GLY A 36 1.52 10.14 7.52
CA GLY A 36 2.70 10.88 7.94
C GLY A 36 3.54 11.36 6.77
N LEU A 37 3.72 10.56 5.72
CA LEU A 37 4.43 10.98 4.51
C LEU A 37 3.70 12.13 3.81
N PHE A 38 2.39 12.01 3.62
CA PHE A 38 1.59 13.09 3.02
C PHE A 38 1.71 14.38 3.83
N MET A 39 1.52 14.32 5.15
CA MET A 39 1.61 15.48 6.03
C MET A 39 3.01 16.09 6.03
N SER A 40 4.07 15.27 6.05
CA SER A 40 5.46 15.75 5.97
C SER A 40 5.73 16.50 4.66
N THR A 41 5.27 15.99 3.51
CA THR A 41 5.43 16.69 2.22
C THR A 41 4.60 17.95 2.09
N ARG A 42 3.52 18.08 2.87
CA ARG A 42 2.72 19.31 2.97
C ARG A 42 3.46 20.37 3.80
N ILE A 43 4.02 19.98 4.95
CA ILE A 43 4.75 20.90 5.83
C ILE A 43 6.05 21.40 5.18
N LEU A 44 6.77 20.52 4.49
CA LEU A 44 8.00 20.85 3.75
C LEU A 44 7.73 21.46 2.35
N ASP A 45 6.46 21.72 2.03
CA ASP A 45 5.97 22.31 0.76
C ASP A 45 6.41 21.57 -0.52
N PHE A 46 6.78 20.29 -0.44
CA PHE A 46 7.16 19.50 -1.62
C PHE A 46 5.96 19.14 -2.51
N ARG A 47 4.79 18.88 -1.93
CA ARG A 47 3.52 18.57 -2.65
C ARG A 47 3.62 17.44 -3.70
N ARG A 48 4.46 16.41 -3.46
CA ARG A 48 4.69 15.30 -4.41
C ARG A 48 3.87 14.03 -4.13
N VAL A 49 3.21 13.96 -2.99
CA VAL A 49 2.51 12.76 -2.51
C VAL A 49 1.00 12.97 -2.71
N PRO A 50 0.26 11.97 -3.23
CA PRO A 50 -1.19 12.10 -3.36
C PRO A 50 -1.85 12.34 -2.00
N PRO A 51 -3.02 13.01 -1.95
CA PRO A 51 -3.73 13.21 -0.69
C PRO A 51 -4.12 11.87 -0.06
N VAL A 52 -3.89 11.77 1.25
CA VAL A 52 -4.18 10.59 2.07
C VAL A 52 -5.02 11.00 3.27
N ALA A 53 -6.09 10.25 3.56
CA ALA A 53 -6.94 10.43 4.74
C ALA A 53 -7.16 9.10 5.48
N GLY A 54 -7.20 9.15 6.81
CA GLY A 54 -7.59 7.99 7.63
C GLY A 54 -9.10 7.80 7.63
N ARG A 55 -9.57 6.55 7.61
CA ARG A 55 -10.99 6.19 7.74
C ARG A 55 -11.13 4.83 8.42
N ILE A 56 -12.18 4.72 9.24
CA ILE A 56 -12.65 3.43 9.75
C ILE A 56 -13.60 2.84 8.70
N ILE A 57 -13.28 1.64 8.23
CA ILE A 57 -14.04 0.92 7.21
C ILE A 57 -14.69 -0.31 7.82
N ASN A 58 -15.90 -0.63 7.37
CA ASN A 58 -16.54 -1.89 7.71
C ASN A 58 -16.10 -2.98 6.72
N ILE A 59 -15.35 -3.97 7.19
CA ILE A 59 -14.78 -5.03 6.35
C ILE A 59 -15.88 -5.84 5.65
N THR A 60 -17.00 -6.06 6.31
CA THR A 60 -18.09 -6.88 5.77
C THR A 60 -18.79 -6.15 4.63
N SER A 61 -19.36 -4.99 4.93
CA SER A 61 -20.23 -4.27 4.00
C SER A 61 -19.48 -3.49 2.92
N GLU A 62 -18.26 -2.98 3.21
CA GLU A 62 -17.52 -2.15 2.24
C GLU A 62 -16.52 -2.94 1.40
N ILE A 63 -16.05 -4.08 1.90
CA ILE A 63 -15.03 -4.90 1.24
C ILE A 63 -15.64 -6.21 0.76
N ARG A 64 -16.08 -7.08 1.67
CA ARG A 64 -16.47 -8.46 1.33
C ARG A 64 -17.68 -8.48 0.41
N ASP A 65 -18.69 -7.67 0.70
CA ASP A 65 -19.96 -7.72 -0.03
C ASP A 65 -19.93 -6.90 -1.35
N VAL A 66 -18.92 -6.03 -1.54
CA VAL A 66 -18.75 -5.19 -2.75
C VAL A 66 -17.78 -5.81 -3.75
N THR A 67 -16.79 -6.58 -3.29
CA THR A 67 -15.78 -7.20 -4.14
C THR A 67 -16.37 -8.31 -5.02
N GLN A 68 -16.10 -8.24 -6.33
CA GLN A 68 -16.42 -9.32 -7.28
C GLN A 68 -15.26 -10.33 -7.47
N GLU A 69 -14.09 -10.05 -6.89
CA GLU A 69 -12.89 -10.87 -7.02
C GLU A 69 -12.95 -12.12 -6.13
N LYS A 70 -13.18 -13.28 -6.77
CA LYS A 70 -13.30 -14.59 -6.09
C LYS A 70 -12.07 -14.95 -5.25
N LYS A 71 -10.89 -14.50 -5.65
CA LYS A 71 -9.64 -14.83 -4.94
C LYS A 71 -9.57 -14.13 -3.59
N LEU A 72 -9.94 -12.85 -3.54
CA LEU A 72 -10.02 -12.10 -2.29
C LEU A 72 -11.13 -12.65 -1.37
N LEU A 73 -12.30 -12.96 -1.94
CA LEU A 73 -13.45 -13.52 -1.19
C LEU A 73 -13.10 -14.81 -0.43
N LYS A 74 -12.27 -15.68 -1.00
CA LYS A 74 -11.84 -16.93 -0.36
C LYS A 74 -10.92 -16.72 0.85
N THR A 75 -10.32 -15.54 1.00
CA THR A 75 -9.39 -15.24 2.10
C THR A 75 -10.09 -14.73 3.36
N PHE A 76 -11.40 -14.49 3.32
CA PHE A 76 -12.17 -14.09 4.49
C PHE A 76 -12.44 -15.28 5.41
N TYR A 77 -12.26 -15.07 6.71
CA TYR A 77 -12.57 -16.06 7.72
C TYR A 77 -12.92 -15.40 9.06
N ILE A 78 -13.60 -16.15 9.93
CA ILE A 78 -13.94 -15.71 11.28
C ILE A 78 -12.85 -16.26 12.22
N SER A 79 -12.19 -15.35 12.95
CA SER A 79 -11.21 -15.71 13.96
C SER A 79 -11.87 -16.40 15.17
N PRO A 80 -11.13 -17.19 15.98
CA PRO A 80 -11.66 -17.79 17.21
C PRO A 80 -12.15 -16.76 18.23
N ALA A 81 -11.71 -15.49 18.11
CA ALA A 81 -12.21 -14.38 18.91
C ALA A 81 -13.46 -13.70 18.29
N ASN A 82 -14.13 -14.37 17.35
CA ASN A 82 -15.32 -13.90 16.65
C ASN A 82 -15.17 -12.57 15.89
N ASN A 83 -13.94 -12.23 15.47
CA ASN A 83 -13.68 -11.09 14.59
C ASN A 83 -13.61 -11.53 13.13
N VAL A 84 -14.09 -10.69 12.22
CA VAL A 84 -13.96 -10.87 10.77
C VAL A 84 -12.55 -10.52 10.35
N CYS A 85 -11.86 -11.44 9.69
CA CYS A 85 -10.49 -11.29 9.24
C CYS A 85 -10.33 -11.66 7.77
N PHE A 86 -9.31 -11.09 7.14
CA PHE A 86 -8.88 -11.49 5.80
C PHE A 86 -7.38 -11.21 5.60
N TYR A 87 -6.75 -11.91 4.66
CA TYR A 87 -5.31 -11.75 4.37
C TYR A 87 -5.00 -11.39 2.92
N GLY A 88 -5.94 -11.56 1.99
CA GLY A 88 -5.78 -11.21 0.58
C GLY A 88 -4.75 -12.06 -0.18
N GLU A 89 -4.44 -11.67 -1.41
CA GLU A 89 -3.47 -12.35 -2.27
C GLU A 89 -2.35 -11.38 -2.63
N CYS A 90 -1.16 -11.60 -2.08
CA CYS A 90 0.02 -10.81 -2.37
C CYS A 90 1.30 -11.61 -2.11
N SER A 91 2.43 -11.15 -2.65
CA SER A 91 3.71 -11.86 -2.56
C SER A 91 4.34 -11.83 -1.17
N TYR A 92 3.93 -10.90 -0.30
CA TYR A 92 4.58 -10.68 0.99
C TYR A 92 3.54 -10.37 2.07
N TYR A 93 3.51 -11.16 3.14
CA TYR A 93 2.61 -10.98 4.30
C TYR A 93 1.13 -11.22 4.01
N CYS A 94 0.77 -11.97 2.96
CA CYS A 94 -0.59 -12.41 2.70
C CYS A 94 -0.78 -13.89 3.09
N SER A 95 -0.66 -14.16 4.39
CA SER A 95 -0.90 -15.48 5.00
C SER A 95 -1.84 -15.34 6.20
N THR A 96 -2.37 -16.46 6.70
CA THR A 96 -3.26 -16.51 7.87
C THR A 96 -2.62 -15.95 9.14
N GLU A 97 -1.31 -16.08 9.31
CA GLU A 97 -0.52 -15.49 10.42
C GLU A 97 -0.48 -13.96 10.38
N HIS A 98 -0.70 -13.36 9.21
CA HIS A 98 -0.61 -11.92 8.95
C HIS A 98 -1.94 -11.37 8.44
N SER A 99 -3.05 -11.87 9.00
CA SER A 99 -4.36 -11.40 8.66
C SER A 99 -4.69 -10.05 9.30
N LEU A 100 -5.50 -9.30 8.57
CA LEU A 100 -6.10 -8.05 8.98
C LEU A 100 -7.47 -8.38 9.55
N CYS A 101 -7.69 -8.02 10.81
CA CYS A 101 -8.91 -8.35 11.54
C CYS A 101 -9.60 -7.08 12.03
N GLY A 102 -10.92 -7.04 11.90
CA GLY A 102 -11.75 -6.01 12.50
C GLY A 102 -11.93 -6.21 14.00
N ARG A 103 -12.65 -5.29 14.64
CA ARG A 103 -13.14 -5.41 16.01
C ARG A 103 -14.59 -4.91 16.12
N PRO A 104 -15.62 -5.75 15.92
CA PRO A 104 -15.57 -7.10 15.34
C PRO A 104 -15.40 -7.11 13.81
N ASP A 105 -15.89 -6.08 13.12
CA ASP A 105 -15.89 -5.91 11.66
C ASP A 105 -15.34 -4.55 11.20
N LEU A 106 -15.12 -3.61 12.12
CA LEU A 106 -14.52 -2.31 11.85
C LEU A 106 -12.99 -2.37 11.83
N LEU A 107 -12.38 -1.74 10.82
CA LEU A 107 -10.93 -1.68 10.62
C LEU A 107 -10.48 -0.25 10.34
N GLU A 108 -9.40 0.16 10.98
CA GLU A 108 -8.73 1.43 10.68
C GLU A 108 -7.86 1.27 9.44
N ALA A 109 -8.07 2.14 8.44
CA ALA A 109 -7.29 2.15 7.20
C ALA A 109 -6.99 3.57 6.73
N SER A 110 -5.95 3.71 5.91
CA SER A 110 -5.66 4.98 5.23
C SER A 110 -6.06 4.87 3.76
N MET A 111 -6.73 5.90 3.25
CA MET A 111 -7.17 5.97 1.87
C MET A 111 -6.38 7.02 1.10
N ALA A 112 -5.73 6.60 0.02
CA ALA A 112 -5.00 7.49 -0.88
C ALA A 112 -5.82 7.74 -2.15
N ALA A 113 -5.79 8.99 -2.64
CA ALA A 113 -6.38 9.31 -3.94
C ALA A 113 -5.64 8.60 -5.08
N PHE A 114 -6.41 8.14 -6.06
CA PHE A 114 -5.88 7.50 -7.26
C PHE A 114 -5.18 8.55 -8.14
N LEU A 115 -3.99 8.20 -8.64
CA LEU A 115 -3.33 8.96 -9.71
C LEU A 115 -4.07 8.72 -11.02
N PRO A 116 -4.17 9.69 -11.94
CA PRO A 116 -4.85 9.48 -13.21
C PRO A 116 -4.35 8.22 -13.93
N ASP A 117 -5.25 7.58 -14.66
CA ASP A 117 -4.93 6.33 -15.34
C ASP A 117 -3.74 6.49 -16.30
N ASN A 118 -2.95 5.43 -16.44
CA ASN A 118 -1.75 5.41 -17.27
C ASN A 118 -2.04 5.63 -18.75
N LEU A 119 -3.27 5.35 -19.19
CA LEU A 119 -3.74 5.65 -20.54
C LEU A 119 -3.85 7.16 -20.79
N LEU A 120 -4.31 7.91 -19.79
CA LEU A 120 -4.48 9.37 -19.86
C LEU A 120 -3.17 10.10 -19.54
N ALA A 121 -2.44 9.63 -18.53
CA ALA A 121 -1.20 10.24 -18.06
C ALA A 121 -0.11 9.17 -17.94
N LYS A 122 0.74 9.06 -18.97
CA LYS A 122 1.87 8.11 -18.96
C LYS A 122 2.89 8.49 -17.88
N ARG A 123 3.08 7.59 -16.91
CA ARG A 123 4.08 7.74 -15.85
C ARG A 123 5.41 7.12 -16.26
N LYS A 124 6.52 7.80 -15.94
CA LYS A 124 7.88 7.28 -16.12
C LYS A 124 8.40 6.75 -14.78
N THR A 125 8.91 5.53 -14.78
CA THR A 125 9.58 4.93 -13.63
C THR A 125 11.08 5.01 -13.84
N TRP A 126 11.77 5.69 -12.93
CA TRP A 126 13.22 5.86 -12.96
C TRP A 126 13.87 5.00 -11.89
N ARG A 127 15.01 4.38 -12.20
CA ARG A 127 15.79 3.67 -11.18
C ARG A 127 16.56 4.69 -10.34
N ASN A 128 16.33 4.69 -9.02
CA ASN A 128 17.11 5.53 -8.12
C ASN A 128 18.60 5.08 -8.14
N PRO A 129 19.56 5.99 -8.41
CA PRO A 129 20.99 5.67 -8.43
C PRO A 129 21.50 5.14 -7.08
N TRP A 130 20.97 5.65 -5.96
CA TRP A 130 21.28 5.17 -4.61
C TRP A 130 20.35 4.06 -4.12
N ARG A 131 19.80 3.25 -5.03
CA ARG A 131 18.96 2.09 -4.65
C ARG A 131 19.84 1.05 -3.95
N ARG A 132 19.41 0.59 -2.78
CA ARG A 132 20.08 -0.48 -2.04
C ARG A 132 19.98 -1.82 -2.74
N SER A 133 20.96 -2.69 -2.51
CA SER A 133 20.85 -4.11 -2.88
C SER A 133 19.86 -4.81 -1.95
N TYR A 134 18.88 -5.48 -2.54
CA TYR A 134 17.91 -6.30 -1.80
C TYR A 134 18.34 -7.77 -1.70
N ASN A 135 19.59 -8.08 -2.07
CA ASN A 135 20.18 -9.41 -1.94
C ASN A 135 21.16 -9.43 -0.76
N LYS A 136 20.98 -10.39 0.16
CA LYS A 136 21.79 -10.48 1.38
C LYS A 136 23.29 -10.66 1.12
N ARG A 137 23.66 -11.27 -0.02
CA ARG A 137 25.07 -11.58 -0.35
C ARG A 137 25.72 -10.53 -1.25
N LYS A 138 24.92 -9.67 -1.88
CA LYS A 138 25.42 -8.66 -2.83
C LYS A 138 25.33 -7.30 -2.17
N LYS A 139 26.46 -6.61 -2.07
CA LYS A 139 26.47 -5.17 -1.74
C LYS A 139 26.31 -4.40 -3.05
N GLU A 140 25.46 -3.38 -3.05
CA GLU A 140 25.41 -2.44 -4.18
C GLU A 140 26.62 -1.52 -4.02
N GLU A 141 27.34 -1.27 -5.10
CA GLU A 141 28.45 -0.32 -5.09
C GLU A 141 27.87 1.10 -5.08
N GLU A 142 28.28 1.92 -4.12
CA GLU A 142 27.93 3.34 -4.14
C GLU A 142 28.73 4.02 -5.26
N PRO A 143 28.10 4.81 -6.14
CA PRO A 143 28.83 5.47 -7.21
C PRO A 143 29.83 6.49 -6.63
N CYS A 144 31.13 6.23 -6.84
CA CYS A 144 32.19 7.16 -6.44
C CYS A 144 32.26 8.42 -7.33
N HIS A 145 31.72 8.36 -8.55
CA HIS A 145 31.66 9.48 -9.49
C HIS A 145 30.30 10.18 -9.45
N PRO A 146 30.25 11.50 -9.75
CA PRO A 146 29.01 12.26 -9.73
C PRO A 146 27.99 11.67 -10.71
N VAL A 147 26.83 11.27 -10.19
CA VAL A 147 25.69 10.72 -10.93
C VAL A 147 25.22 11.63 -12.08
N THR A 148 25.60 12.91 -12.05
CA THR A 148 25.34 13.94 -13.06
C THR A 148 25.79 13.55 -14.47
N THR A 149 26.77 12.65 -14.63
CA THR A 149 27.26 12.20 -15.95
C THR A 149 26.49 11.00 -16.51
N THR A 150 25.69 10.32 -15.69
CA THR A 150 24.92 9.16 -16.13
C THR A 150 23.57 9.60 -16.71
N PRO A 151 23.20 9.14 -17.92
CA PRO A 151 21.87 9.40 -18.46
C PRO A 151 20.83 8.73 -17.55
N PRO A 152 19.64 9.33 -17.37
CA PRO A 152 18.62 8.76 -16.51
C PRO A 152 18.19 7.40 -17.06
N THR A 153 18.38 6.35 -16.27
CA THR A 153 18.08 4.97 -16.67
C THR A 153 16.64 4.60 -16.30
N ARG A 154 15.89 4.12 -17.30
CA ARG A 154 14.51 3.67 -17.10
C ARG A 154 14.52 2.33 -16.38
N GLY A 155 13.70 2.20 -15.34
CA GLY A 155 13.54 0.98 -14.54
C GLY A 155 12.54 0.02 -15.13
#